data_AF-A0A939YYG7-F1
#
_entry.id   AF-A0A939YYG7-F1
#
_cell.length_a   1.000
_cell.length_b   1.000
_cell.length_c   1.000
_cell.angle_alpha   90.00
_cell.angle_beta   90.00
_cell.angle_gamma   90.00
#
_symmetry.space_group_name_H-M   'P 1'
#
loop_
_entity.id
_entity.type
_entity.pdbx_description
1 polymer ?
#
loop_
_entity_poly.entity_id
_entity_poly.type
_entity_poly.pdbx_seq_one_letter_code
_entity_poly.pdbx_strand_id
1 'polypeptide(L)'
;MPVITIFDTAAEAYEEVNIEDYVAGVLAGEMRNDWPMEALKAQAILARTFVLKFIGEKESKYPGAQISTDISEAQAYAPDAVNDRVRKAVDETRGLVLSANGELPYAWFHAHSGGMTELPVE
;
A
#
# COMPACT_ATOMS: atom_id res chain seq x y z
N MET A 1 0.60 15.74 -2.10
CA MET A 1 1.00 14.37 -1.78
C MET A 1 2.33 14.11 -2.47
N PRO A 2 3.31 13.50 -1.79
CA PRO A 2 4.65 13.30 -2.34
C PRO A 2 4.64 12.41 -3.59
N VAL A 3 5.61 12.64 -4.46
CA VAL A 3 6.02 11.70 -5.50
C VAL A 3 7.07 10.78 -4.89
N ILE A 4 6.99 9.48 -5.21
CA ILE A 4 7.94 8.48 -4.75
C ILE A 4 8.55 7.77 -5.95
N THR A 5 9.83 7.40 -5.84
CA THR A 5 10.50 6.53 -6.81
C THR A 5 10.28 5.08 -6.42
N ILE A 6 9.56 4.32 -7.24
CA ILE A 6 9.37 2.87 -7.06
C ILE A 6 10.25 2.08 -8.03
N PHE A 7 10.61 0.85 -7.65
CA PHE A 7 11.03 -0.15 -8.62
C PHE A 7 9.84 -1.06 -8.94
N ASP A 8 9.31 -0.97 -10.15
CA ASP A 8 8.27 -1.89 -10.62
C ASP A 8 8.93 -3.17 -11.12
N THR A 9 8.78 -4.23 -10.33
CA THR A 9 9.29 -5.57 -10.63
C THR A 9 8.66 -6.20 -11.88
N ALA A 10 7.43 -5.83 -12.25
CA ALA A 10 6.79 -6.35 -13.45
C ALA A 10 7.35 -5.70 -14.72
N ALA A 11 7.63 -4.39 -14.66
CA ALA A 11 8.21 -3.63 -15.76
C ALA A 11 9.76 -3.68 -15.78
N GLU A 12 10.39 -4.18 -14.71
CA GLU A 12 11.84 -4.13 -14.45
C GLU A 12 12.42 -2.71 -14.58
N ALA A 13 11.68 -1.71 -14.10
CA ALA A 13 11.99 -0.29 -14.30
C ALA A 13 11.77 0.56 -13.04
N TYR A 14 12.44 1.72 -13.01
CA TYR A 14 12.19 2.75 -12.00
C TYR A 14 11.12 3.71 -12.51
N GLU A 15 10.16 4.02 -11.64
CA GLU A 15 9.06 4.93 -11.95
C GLU A 15 8.87 5.97 -10.85
N GLU A 16 8.61 7.21 -11.24
CA GLU A 16 8.17 8.26 -10.32
C GLU A 16 6.65 8.33 -10.33
N VAL A 17 6.03 8.02 -9.21
CA VAL A 17 4.57 7.95 -9.09
C VAL A 17 4.07 8.82 -7.95
N ASN A 18 2.87 9.40 -8.10
CA ASN A 18 2.21 10.00 -6.95
C ASN A 18 1.90 8.90 -5.93
N ILE A 19 2.14 9.15 -4.65
CA ILE A 19 1.85 8.14 -3.61
C ILE A 19 0.38 7.68 -3.62
N GLU A 20 -0.57 8.54 -4.01
CA GLU A 20 -1.98 8.14 -4.10
C GLU A 20 -2.25 7.23 -5.31
N ASP A 21 -1.52 7.41 -6.42
CA ASP A 21 -1.59 6.51 -7.58
C ASP A 21 -0.94 5.15 -7.24
N TYR A 22 0.16 5.17 -6.49
CA TYR A 22 0.76 3.96 -5.92
C TYR A 22 -0.24 3.22 -5.02
N VAL A 23 -0.89 3.93 -4.08
CA VAL A 23 -1.88 3.35 -3.17
C VAL A 23 -3.08 2.78 -3.95
N ALA A 24 -3.51 3.42 -5.04
CA ALA A 24 -4.55 2.87 -5.90
C ALA A 24 -4.10 1.56 -6.57
N GLY A 25 -2.88 1.51 -7.12
CA GLY A 25 -2.31 0.29 -7.69
C GLY A 25 -2.15 -0.83 -6.66
N VAL A 26 -1.77 -0.49 -5.42
CA VAL A 26 -1.70 -1.46 -4.32
C VAL A 26 -3.09 -1.99 -3.95
N LEU A 27 -4.06 -1.09 -3.78
CA LEU A 27 -5.42 -1.46 -3.43
C LEU A 27 -6.03 -2.40 -4.48
N ALA A 28 -5.72 -2.17 -5.77
CA ALA A 28 -6.15 -3.01 -6.87
C ALA A 28 -5.44 -4.38 -6.95
N GLY A 29 -4.23 -4.50 -6.40
CA GLY A 29 -3.48 -5.75 -6.32
C GLY A 29 -3.86 -6.61 -5.11
N GLU A 30 -4.18 -5.96 -3.98
CA GLU A 30 -4.43 -6.63 -2.69
C GLU A 30 -5.88 -7.04 -2.47
N MET A 31 -6.84 -6.33 -3.09
CA MET A 31 -8.27 -6.54 -2.86
C MET A 31 -9.01 -6.81 -4.15
N ARG A 32 -10.18 -7.46 -4.03
CA ARG A 32 -11.14 -7.46 -5.14
C ARG A 32 -11.79 -6.09 -5.22
N ASN A 33 -11.74 -5.48 -6.40
CA ASN A 33 -12.13 -4.08 -6.62
C ASN A 33 -13.65 -3.84 -6.54
N ASP A 34 -14.44 -4.89 -6.31
CA ASP A 34 -15.89 -4.88 -6.08
C ASP A 34 -16.29 -5.04 -4.60
N TRP A 35 -15.33 -5.22 -3.69
CA TRP A 35 -15.59 -5.32 -2.25
C TRP A 35 -16.29 -4.08 -1.68
N PRO A 36 -16.92 -4.19 -0.50
CA PRO A 36 -17.59 -3.07 0.16
C PRO A 36 -16.69 -1.82 0.24
N MET A 37 -17.27 -0.65 -0.01
CA MET A 37 -16.52 0.61 -0.11
C MET A 37 -15.70 0.90 1.16
N GLU A 38 -16.27 0.65 2.33
CA GLU A 38 -15.56 0.87 3.60
C GLU A 38 -14.38 -0.09 3.80
N ALA A 39 -14.43 -1.30 3.23
CA ALA A 39 -13.29 -2.21 3.24
C ALA A 39 -12.16 -1.70 2.33
N LEU A 40 -12.51 -1.21 1.13
CA LEU A 40 -11.54 -0.59 0.20
C LEU A 40 -10.87 0.65 0.83
N LYS A 41 -11.66 1.49 1.52
CA LYS A 41 -11.15 2.66 2.25
C LYS A 41 -10.22 2.28 3.39
N ALA A 42 -10.60 1.28 4.19
CA ALA A 42 -9.76 0.79 5.27
C ALA A 42 -8.40 0.33 4.73
N GLN A 43 -8.40 -0.47 3.66
CA GLN A 43 -7.15 -0.91 3.04
C GLN A 43 -6.35 0.23 2.42
N ALA A 44 -6.99 1.24 1.81
CA ALA A 44 -6.28 2.42 1.30
C ALA A 44 -5.49 3.12 2.41
N ILE A 45 -6.08 3.25 3.61
CA ILE A 45 -5.42 3.82 4.80
C ILE A 45 -4.25 2.93 5.24
N LEU A 46 -4.45 1.61 5.32
CA LEU A 46 -3.38 0.67 5.70
C LEU A 46 -2.21 0.72 4.71
N ALA A 47 -2.50 0.64 3.41
CA ALA A 47 -1.50 0.67 2.34
C ALA A 47 -0.69 1.98 2.33
N ARG A 48 -1.37 3.12 2.51
CA ARG A 48 -0.71 4.43 2.63
C ARG A 48 0.17 4.52 3.87
N THR A 49 -0.30 4.00 5.00
CA THR A 49 0.48 3.94 6.25
C THR A 49 1.73 3.09 6.06
N PHE A 50 1.58 1.92 5.43
CA PHE A 50 2.69 1.01 5.15
C PHE A 50 3.78 1.67 4.30
N VAL A 51 3.43 2.24 3.13
CA VAL A 51 4.44 2.83 2.24
C VAL A 51 5.15 4.01 2.89
N LEU A 52 4.44 4.85 3.65
CA LEU A 52 5.05 5.97 4.37
C LEU A 52 5.97 5.50 5.50
N LYS A 53 5.57 4.48 6.26
CA LYS A 53 6.41 3.88 7.31
C LYS A 53 7.64 3.21 6.72
N PHE A 54 7.49 2.46 5.62
CA PHE A 54 8.58 1.81 4.90
C PHE A 54 9.62 2.85 4.44
N ILE A 55 9.19 3.87 3.68
CA ILE A 55 10.10 4.88 3.13
C ILE A 55 10.80 5.69 4.24
N GLY A 56 10.18 5.83 5.41
CA GLY A 56 10.76 6.54 6.55
C GLY A 56 11.77 5.73 7.38
N GLU A 57 11.85 4.41 7.23
CA GLU A 57 12.61 3.55 8.14
C GLU A 57 13.44 2.46 7.46
N LYS A 58 13.02 2.00 6.28
CA LYS A 58 13.65 0.90 5.54
C LYS A 58 14.22 1.38 4.21
N GLU A 59 15.25 0.68 3.77
CA GLU A 59 15.77 0.79 2.41
C GLU A 59 15.14 -0.32 1.56
N SER A 60 14.82 0.00 0.30
CA SER A 60 14.38 -1.04 -0.64
C SER A 60 15.54 -1.98 -0.98
N LYS A 61 15.21 -3.27 -1.18
CA LYS A 61 16.06 -4.30 -1.77
C LYS A 61 16.59 -3.91 -3.15
N TYR A 62 15.94 -2.95 -3.81
CA TYR A 62 16.30 -2.44 -5.12
C TYR A 62 16.97 -1.06 -4.96
N PRO A 63 18.31 -0.97 -5.08
CA PRO A 63 19.04 0.28 -4.85
C PRO A 63 18.51 1.42 -5.73
N GLY A 64 18.32 2.60 -5.15
CA GLY A 64 17.80 3.78 -5.87
C GLY A 64 16.28 3.90 -5.90
N ALA A 65 15.53 2.88 -5.46
CA ALA A 65 14.11 2.99 -5.21
C ALA A 65 13.83 3.29 -3.73
N GLN A 66 12.73 3.99 -3.45
CA GLN A 66 12.23 4.19 -2.09
C GLN A 66 11.42 2.99 -1.61
N ILE A 67 10.79 2.25 -2.53
CA ILE A 67 10.06 1.00 -2.29
C ILE A 67 9.96 0.22 -3.61
N SER A 68 9.72 -1.10 -3.58
CA SER A 68 9.42 -1.87 -4.79
C SER A 68 8.02 -2.48 -4.79
N THR A 69 7.63 -3.06 -5.92
CA THR A 69 6.40 -3.84 -6.09
C THR A 69 6.59 -5.34 -5.80
N ASP A 70 7.75 -5.74 -5.27
CA ASP A 70 7.99 -7.10 -4.79
C ASP A 70 7.15 -7.39 -3.54
N ILE A 71 6.22 -8.33 -3.64
CA ILE A 71 5.34 -8.74 -2.53
C ILE A 71 6.11 -9.32 -1.33
N SER A 72 7.34 -9.79 -1.52
CA SER A 72 8.21 -10.27 -0.44
C SER A 72 8.92 -9.14 0.30
N GLU A 73 8.84 -7.91 -0.20
CA GLU A 73 9.33 -6.68 0.44
C GLU A 73 8.19 -5.81 0.96
N ALA A 74 7.19 -5.60 0.11
CA ALA A 74 6.18 -4.58 0.26
C ALA A 74 4.77 -5.16 0.06
N GLN A 75 4.10 -4.77 -1.01
CA GLN A 75 2.67 -4.99 -1.23
C GLN A 75 2.43 -5.37 -2.68
N ALA A 76 1.39 -6.16 -2.95
CA ALA A 76 0.94 -6.43 -4.31
C ALA A 76 0.56 -5.13 -5.01
N TYR A 77 0.91 -5.03 -6.29
CA TYR A 77 0.70 -3.82 -7.10
C TYR A 77 0.15 -4.21 -8.47
N ALA A 78 -0.99 -3.64 -8.85
CA ALA A 78 -1.67 -3.91 -10.11
C ALA A 78 -2.30 -2.61 -10.68
N PRO A 79 -1.49 -1.68 -11.20
CA PRO A 79 -1.96 -0.36 -11.64
C PRO A 79 -2.99 -0.45 -12.79
N ASP A 80 -2.85 -1.46 -13.66
CA ASP A 80 -3.78 -1.69 -14.78
C ASP A 80 -5.17 -2.17 -14.32
N ALA A 81 -5.30 -2.68 -13.10
CA ALA A 81 -6.56 -3.16 -12.54
C ALA A 81 -7.37 -2.05 -11.84
N VAL A 82 -6.83 -0.83 -11.72
CA VAL A 82 -7.45 0.29 -11.01
C VAL A 82 -8.74 0.74 -11.71
N ASN A 83 -9.88 0.53 -11.02
CA ASN A 83 -11.20 0.96 -11.46
C ASN A 83 -11.70 2.19 -10.68
N ASP A 84 -12.89 2.69 -11.04
CA ASP A 84 -13.45 3.90 -10.42
C ASP A 84 -13.78 3.75 -8.93
N ARG A 85 -14.07 2.53 -8.47
CA ARG A 85 -14.33 2.26 -7.05
C ARG A 85 -13.04 2.35 -6.23
N VAL A 86 -11.94 1.81 -6.75
CA VAL A 86 -10.60 1.93 -6.17
C VAL A 86 -10.21 3.41 -6.11
N ARG A 87 -10.29 4.14 -7.23
CA ARG A 87 -9.99 5.58 -7.26
C ARG A 87 -10.82 6.36 -6.23
N LYS A 88 -12.12 6.08 -6.15
CA LYS A 88 -13.01 6.71 -5.18
C LYS A 88 -12.62 6.41 -3.73
N ALA A 89 -12.27 5.16 -3.40
CA ALA A 89 -11.86 4.79 -2.05
C ALA A 89 -10.55 5.49 -1.62
N VAL A 90 -9.59 5.59 -2.55
CA VAL A 90 -8.32 6.30 -2.33
C VAL A 90 -8.57 7.81 -2.16
N ASP A 91 -9.39 8.41 -3.02
CA ASP A 91 -9.70 9.84 -2.96
C ASP A 91 -10.48 10.22 -1.68
N GLU A 92 -11.49 9.44 -1.30
CA GLU A 92 -12.26 9.67 -0.05
C GLU A 92 -11.42 9.43 1.21
N THR A 93 -10.25 8.80 1.11
CA THR A 93 -9.30 8.62 2.22
C THR A 93 -7.97 9.33 2.01
N ARG A 94 -7.92 10.30 1.09
CA ARG A 94 -6.69 10.99 0.70
C ARG A 94 -5.96 11.55 1.91
N GLY A 95 -4.68 11.18 2.04
CA GLY A 95 -3.84 11.63 3.16
C GLY A 95 -4.19 11.06 4.54
N LEU A 96 -5.22 10.23 4.67
CA LEU A 96 -5.52 9.56 5.94
C LEU A 96 -4.55 8.38 6.15
N VAL A 97 -4.00 8.32 7.35
CA VAL A 97 -3.05 7.29 7.81
C VAL A 97 -3.46 6.79 9.19
N LEU A 98 -3.02 5.58 9.52
CA LEU A 98 -3.18 5.03 10.87
C LEU A 98 -2.04 5.55 11.74
N SER A 99 -2.37 5.98 12.96
CA SER A 99 -1.41 6.52 13.93
C SER A 99 -1.55 5.78 15.25
N ALA A 100 -0.44 5.28 15.78
CA ALA A 100 -0.31 4.71 17.11
C ALA A 100 0.66 5.58 17.91
N ASN A 101 0.18 6.24 18.96
CA ASN A 101 0.99 7.15 19.80
C ASN A 101 1.73 8.26 19.04
N GLY A 102 1.15 8.74 17.93
CA GLY A 102 1.75 9.80 17.11
C GLY A 102 2.74 9.30 16.07
N GLU A 103 2.96 7.99 15.97
CA GLU A 103 3.83 7.36 14.99
C GLU A 103 3.03 6.48 14.01
N LEU A 104 3.58 6.28 12.81
CA LEU A 104 3.03 5.33 11.85
C LEU A 104 3.41 3.91 12.26
N PRO A 105 2.46 3.01 12.58
CA PRO A 105 2.78 1.61 12.81
C PRO A 105 3.03 0.89 11.48
N TYR A 106 3.67 -0.28 11.52
CA TYR A 106 3.59 -1.21 10.40
C TYR A 106 2.18 -1.80 10.34
N ALA A 107 1.40 -1.34 9.36
CA ALA A 107 0.02 -1.72 9.13
C ALA A 107 -0.08 -3.05 8.37
N TRP A 108 0.38 -4.16 8.98
CA TRP A 108 0.30 -5.49 8.39
C TRP A 108 -1.16 -5.93 8.17
N PHE A 109 -1.41 -6.57 7.03
CA PHE A 109 -2.71 -7.14 6.67
C PHE A 109 -2.51 -8.49 5.97
N HIS A 110 -3.56 -9.30 5.92
CA HIS A 110 -3.56 -10.62 5.26
C HIS A 110 -4.99 -11.01 4.87
N ALA A 111 -5.12 -11.96 3.94
CA ALA A 111 -6.40 -12.29 3.32
C ALA A 111 -7.44 -12.91 4.29
N HIS A 112 -7.00 -13.79 5.19
CA HIS A 112 -7.91 -14.51 6.09
C HIS A 112 -7.17 -15.02 7.34
N SER A 113 -7.76 -14.83 8.52
CA SER A 113 -7.12 -15.11 9.82
C SER A 113 -7.45 -16.48 10.42
N GLY A 114 -8.37 -17.25 9.82
CA GLY A 114 -8.82 -18.51 10.43
C GLY A 114 -9.72 -18.33 11.66
N GLY A 115 -10.13 -17.10 11.97
CA GLY A 115 -11.04 -16.76 13.08
C GLY A 115 -10.44 -15.78 14.09
N MET A 116 -9.10 -15.70 14.19
CA MET A 116 -8.40 -14.78 15.08
C MET A 116 -7.08 -14.35 14.43
N THR A 117 -6.74 -13.07 14.53
CA THR A 117 -5.44 -12.56 14.06
C THR A 117 -4.32 -12.98 15.01
N GLU A 118 -3.12 -13.16 14.47
CA GLU A 118 -1.93 -13.47 15.26
C GLU A 118 -1.39 -12.22 16.01
N LEU A 119 -0.67 -12.47 17.10
CA LEU A 119 0.17 -11.45 17.73
C LEU A 119 1.44 -11.28 16.91
N PRO A 120 1.97 -10.04 16.76
CA PRO A 120 3.27 -9.85 16.12
C PRO A 120 4.36 -10.55 16.95
N VAL A 121 5.29 -11.22 16.26
CA VAL A 121 6.50 -11.79 16.87
C VAL A 121 7.59 -10.72 16.81
N GLU A 122 8.30 -10.48 17.92
CA GLU A 122 9.50 -9.62 17.97
C GLU A 122 10.67 -10.23 17.19
#